data_AF-L8M383-F1
#
_entry.id   AF-L8M383-F1
#
_cell.length_a   1.000
_cell.length_b   1.000
_cell.length_c   1.000
_cell.angle_alpha   90.00
_cell.angle_beta   90.00
_cell.angle_gamma   90.00
#
_symmetry.space_group_name_H-M   'P 1'
#
loop_
_entity.id
_entity.type
_entity.pdbx_description
1 polymer ?
#
loop_
_entity_poly.entity_id
_entity_poly.type
_entity_poly.pdbx_seq_one_letter_code
_entity_poly.pdbx_strand_id
1 'polypeptide(L)' 'MVDLWRRGYKFDEIRLHMDGYVSCLRQTKALEPYHINRLEEESTSFLRDPSNFESPTMLQRETDYY' A
#
# COMPACT_ATOMS: atom_id res chain seq x y z
N MET A 1 5.44 -2.82 -2.27
CA MET A 1 4.71 -1.80 -3.07
C MET A 1 5.64 -0.69 -3.52
N VAL A 2 6.32 0.00 -2.59
CA VAL A 2 7.34 1.01 -2.91
C VAL A 2 8.48 0.45 -3.78
N ASP A 3 8.92 -0.79 -3.54
CA ASP A 3 9.91 -1.45 -4.42
C ASP A 3 9.41 -1.74 -5.85
N LEU A 4 8.11 -2.03 -6.03
CA LEU A 4 7.54 -2.22 -7.37
C LEU A 4 7.48 -0.88 -8.11
N TRP A 5 7.07 0.19 -7.42
CA TRP A 5 7.13 1.55 -7.94
C TRP A 5 8.56 1.97 -8.31
N ARG A 6 9.53 1.71 -7.42
CA ARG A 6 10.96 1.99 -7.66
C ARG A 6 11.55 1.18 -8.82
N ARG A 7 11.03 -0.02 -9.07
CA ARG A 7 11.38 -0.85 -10.25
C ARG A 7 10.73 -0.36 -11.54
N GLY A 8 9.92 0.70 -11.50
CA GLY A 8 9.26 1.27 -12.67
C GLY A 8 7.98 0.55 -13.10
N TYR A 9 7.41 -0.30 -12.24
CA TYR A 9 6.11 -0.90 -12.52
C TYR A 9 5.04 0.20 -12.61
N LYS A 10 4.10 0.03 -13.55
CA LYS A 10 3.04 1.01 -13.72
C LYS A 10 2.12 0.97 -12.50
N PHE A 11 1.57 2.13 -12.18
CA PHE A 11 0.55 2.29 -11.15
C PHE A 11 -0.59 1.27 -11.28
N ASP A 12 -1.04 1.06 -12.52
CA ASP A 12 -2.12 0.14 -12.85
C ASP A 12 -1.76 -1.32 -12.52
N GLU A 13 -0.53 -1.74 -12.76
CA GLU A 13 -0.05 -3.09 -12.44
C GLU A 13 0.07 -3.32 -10.93
N ILE A 14 0.53 -2.31 -10.20
CA ILE A 14 0.63 -2.36 -8.72
C ILE A 14 -0.78 -2.46 -8.11
N ARG A 15 -1.72 -1.67 -8.64
CA ARG A 15 -3.14 -1.73 -8.24
C ARG A 15 -3.74 -3.09 -8.55
N LEU A 16 -3.51 -3.63 -9.75
CA LEU A 16 -4.01 -4.94 -10.16
C LEU A 16 -3.44 -6.07 -9.28
N HIS A 17 -2.15 -5.99 -8.93
CA HIS A 17 -1.51 -6.95 -8.04
C HIS A 17 -2.13 -6.91 -6.63
N MET A 18 -2.39 -5.71 -6.09
CA MET A 18 -3.08 -5.53 -4.81
C MET A 18 -4.50 -6.09 -4.83
N ASP A 19 -5.26 -5.79 -5.88
CA ASP A 19 -6.63 -6.26 -6.05
C ASP A 19 -6.71 -7.80 -6.07
N GLY A 20 -5.79 -8.44 -6.80
CA GLY A 20 -5.66 -9.90 -6.81
C GLY A 20 -5.32 -10.48 -5.43
N TYR A 21 -4.44 -9.81 -4.67
CA TYR A 21 -4.08 -10.23 -3.31
C TYR A 21 -5.27 -10.12 -2.34
N VAL A 22 -6.01 -9.01 -2.36
CA VAL A 22 -7.23 -8.80 -1.55
C VAL A 22 -8.30 -9.82 -1.92
N SER A 23 -8.48 -10.10 -3.21
CA SER A 23 -9.41 -11.12 -3.71
C SER A 23 -9.06 -12.53 -3.21
N CYS A 24 -7.78 -12.90 -3.21
CA CYS A 24 -7.31 -14.16 -2.64
C CYS A 24 -7.55 -14.22 -1.12
N LEU A 25 -7.32 -13.13 -0.40
CA LEU A 25 -7.59 -13.05 1.04
C LEU A 25 -9.09 -13.24 1.34
N ARG A 26 -9.97 -12.63 0.52
CA ARG A 26 -11.43 -12.83 0.61
C ARG A 26 -11.83 -14.28 0.41
N GLN A 27 -11.26 -14.97 -0.58
CA GLN A 27 -11.57 -16.37 -0.85
C GLN A 27 -11.04 -17.31 0.24
N THR A 28 -9.87 -17.02 0.80
CA THR A 28 -9.25 -17.84 1.85
C THR A 28 -10.03 -17.77 3.17
N LYS A 29 -10.89 -16.74 3.36
CA LYS A 29 -11.65 -16.47 4.60
C LYS A 29 -10.77 -16.44 5.87
N ALA A 30 -9.47 -16.20 5.71
CA ALA A 30 -8.51 -16.16 6.81
C ALA A 30 -8.63 -14.88 7.66
N LEU A 31 -9.26 -13.83 7.12
CA LEU A 31 -9.49 -12.57 7.80
C LEU A 31 -10.97 -12.16 7.74
N GLU A 32 -11.37 -11.42 8.78
CA GLU A 32 -12.66 -10.74 8.83
C GLU A 32 -12.81 -9.75 7.66
N PRO A 33 -14.01 -9.63 7.07
CA PRO A 33 -14.27 -8.74 5.94
C PRO A 33 -14.00 -7.27 6.27
N TYR A 34 -14.11 -6.88 7.54
CA TYR A 34 -13.75 -5.55 8.03
C TYR A 34 -12.27 -5.23 7.79
N HIS A 35 -11.36 -6.17 8.10
CA HIS A 35 -9.93 -5.97 7.88
C HIS A 35 -9.56 -5.92 6.40
N ILE A 36 -10.27 -6.69 5.57
CA ILE A 36 -10.08 -6.69 4.12
C ILE A 36 -10.50 -5.33 3.52
N ASN A 37 -11.68 -4.83 3.88
CA ASN A 37 -12.16 -3.53 3.40
C ASN A 37 -11.24 -2.38 3.85
N ARG A 38 -10.81 -2.40 5.12
CA ARG A 38 -9.86 -1.42 5.63
C ARG A 38 -8.53 -1.47 4.86
N LEU A 39 -8.01 -2.67 4.60
CA LEU A 39 -6.79 -2.85 3.81
C LEU A 39 -6.95 -2.31 2.38
N GLU A 40 -8.10 -2.53 1.75
CA GLU A 40 -8.41 -2.03 0.41
C GLU A 40 -8.47 -0.50 0.36
N GLU A 41 -9.15 0.13 1.31
CA GLU A 41 -9.22 1.58 1.45
C GLU A 41 -7.84 2.20 1.72
N GLU A 42 -7.08 1.64 2.66
CA GLU A 42 -5.72 2.10 2.97
C GLU A 42 -4.79 1.92 1.78
N SER A 43 -4.87 0.80 1.07
CA SER A 43 -4.07 0.55 -0.15
C SER A 43 -4.43 1.53 -1.26
N THR A 44 -5.72 1.81 -1.47
CA THR A 44 -6.20 2.76 -2.48
C THR A 44 -5.79 4.18 -2.14
N SER A 45 -5.90 4.57 -0.87
CA SER A 45 -5.45 5.88 -0.36
C SER A 45 -3.94 6.04 -0.51
N PHE A 46 -3.17 5.01 -0.13
CA PHE A 46 -1.71 4.98 -0.25
C PHE A 46 -1.27 5.08 -1.71
N LEU A 47 -1.94 4.35 -2.60
CA LEU A 47 -1.73 4.38 -4.05
C LEU A 47 -2.07 5.75 -4.66
N ARG A 48 -3.16 6.38 -4.21
CA ARG A 48 -3.63 7.66 -4.75
C ARG A 48 -2.66 8.81 -4.49
N ASP A 49 -1.90 8.77 -3.40
CA ASP A 49 -0.92 9.81 -3.07
C ASP A 49 0.50 9.39 -3.53
N PRO A 50 1.04 9.97 -4.61
CA PRO A 50 2.37 9.62 -5.11
C PRO A 50 3.50 9.95 -4.11
N SER A 51 3.26 10.85 -3.14
CA SER A 51 4.23 11.20 -2.09
C SER A 51 4.49 10.02 -1.14
N ASN A 52 3.55 9.08 -1.01
CA ASN A 52 3.77 7.84 -0.25
C ASN A 52 4.80 6.91 -0.90
N PHE A 53 5.04 7.06 -2.20
CA PHE A 53 6.07 6.31 -2.95
C PHE A 53 7.41 7.02 -2.99
N GLU A 54 7.42 8.33 -2.72
CA GLU A 54 8.65 9.03 -2.39
C GLU A 54 9.14 8.51 -1.04
N SER A 55 10.30 7.87 -1.05
CA SER A 55 10.90 7.31 0.16
C SER A 55 10.98 8.35 1.28
N PRO A 56 10.72 7.98 2.55
CA PRO A 56 10.88 8.85 3.71
C PRO A 56 12.37 9.09 4.05
N THR A 57 13.21 9.32 3.05
CA THR A 57 14.56 9.87 3.28
C THR A 57 14.49 11.36 3.66
N MET A 58 13.33 12.01 3.50
CA MET A 58 13.11 13.42 3.89
C MET A 58 12.25 13.62 5.16
N LEU A 59 11.88 12.55 5.87
CA LEU A 59 11.17 12.66 7.17
C LEU A 59 11.99 12.08 8.34
N GLN A 60 13.31 12.25 8.31
CA GLN A 60 14.11 12.40 9.54
C GLN A 60 14.17 13.89 9.93
N ARG A 61 13.01 14.55 10.02
CA ARG A 61 12.94 15.82 10.73
C ARG A 61 12.26 15.58 12.08
N GLU A 62 13.13 15.50 13.09
CA GLU A 62 12.84 15.87 14.47
C GLU A 62 11.86 14.96 15.21
N THR A 63 12.40 13.86 15.73
CA THR A 63 11.94 13.38 17.04
C THR A 63 13.16 13.07 17.90
N ASP A 64 13.98 14.10 18.09
CA ASP A 64 14.97 14.15 19.14
C ASP A 64 14.21 14.47 20.43
N TYR A 65 13.73 13.43 21.13
CA TYR A 65 13.28 13.58 22.52
C TYR A 65 14.53 13.51 23.40
N TYR A 66 15.03 14.68 23.81
CA TYR A 66 15.95 14.84 24.94
C TYR A 66 15.23 15.52 26.10
#